data_AF-A0A4Q9GVB1-F1
#
_entry.id   AF-A0A4Q9GVB1-F1
#
_cell.length_a   1.000
_cell.length_b   1.000
_cell.length_c   1.000
_cell.angle_alpha   90.00
_cell.angle_beta   90.00
_cell.angle_gamma   90.00
#
_symmetry.space_group_name_H-M   'P 1'
#
loop_
_entity.id
_entity.type
_entity.pdbx_description
1 polymer ?
#
loop_
_entity_poly.entity_id
_entity_poly.type
_entity_poly.pdbx_seq_one_letter_code
_entity_poly.pdbx_strand_id
1 'polypeptide(L)'
;MTAPIQLIAPIDHSKLNIRCASYEISSPNWPVSVYLHYVFEPPHGDCCQQLLANHQILPGYIWGNELYWAPCGRYLSADWTGDKDSLDRRGVLVDLAESNYLDLGKNFRAMKLEDNVLTGVDSGGKIKKIPIHASNAWKSIASQDLKPIKFK
;
A
#
# COMPACT_ATOMS: atom_id res chain seq x y z
N MET A 1 -13.10 20.72 1.89
CA MET A 1 -12.12 19.61 1.88
C MET A 1 -10.85 20.09 2.58
N THR A 2 -10.36 19.33 3.57
CA THR A 2 -9.09 19.63 4.26
C THR A 2 -7.93 19.22 3.37
N ALA A 3 -6.86 20.01 3.32
CA ALA A 3 -5.64 19.63 2.61
C ALA A 3 -5.06 18.34 3.21
N PRO A 4 -4.46 17.44 2.40
CA PRO A 4 -3.82 16.25 2.93
C PRO A 4 -2.63 16.63 3.81
N ILE A 5 -2.37 15.77 4.80
CA ILE A 5 -1.15 15.86 5.61
C ILE A 5 0.01 15.37 4.74
N GLN A 6 1.04 16.19 4.59
CA GLN A 6 2.24 15.81 3.83
C GLN A 6 3.22 15.06 4.73
N LEU A 7 3.68 13.90 4.26
CA LEU A 7 4.67 13.07 4.92
C LEU A 7 5.75 12.63 3.94
N ILE A 8 6.93 12.29 4.47
CA ILE A 8 8.00 11.62 3.73
C ILE A 8 8.16 10.23 4.34
N ALA A 9 8.12 9.19 3.50
CA ALA A 9 8.31 7.83 3.98
C ALA A 9 9.75 7.61 4.51
N PRO A 10 9.93 6.79 5.55
CA PRO A 10 11.23 6.58 6.18
C PRO A 10 12.22 5.87 5.23
N ILE A 11 13.48 6.29 5.28
CA ILE A 11 14.59 5.74 4.46
C ILE A 11 15.09 4.40 5.03
N ASP A 12 14.92 4.17 6.32
CA ASP A 12 15.53 3.06 7.08
C ASP A 12 14.70 1.78 7.14
N HIS A 13 13.70 1.65 6.27
CA HIS A 13 12.78 0.51 6.18
C HIS A 13 11.83 0.40 7.39
N SER A 14 11.82 1.40 8.27
CA SER A 14 10.87 1.43 9.38
C SER A 14 9.44 1.58 8.86
N LYS A 15 8.50 1.10 9.67
CA LYS A 15 7.08 1.30 9.39
C LYS A 15 6.72 2.78 9.48
N LEU A 16 5.95 3.26 8.50
CA LEU A 16 5.29 4.55 8.59
C LEU A 16 3.92 4.33 9.25
N ASN A 17 3.75 4.90 10.45
CA ASN A 17 2.46 4.87 11.14
C ASN A 17 1.65 6.10 10.74
N ILE A 18 0.44 5.89 10.22
CA ILE A 18 -0.51 6.94 9.84
C ILE A 18 -1.72 6.92 10.76
N ARG A 19 -2.57 7.94 10.69
CA ARG A 19 -3.85 8.00 11.44
C ARG A 19 -5.01 8.03 10.46
N CYS A 20 -6.24 8.14 10.96
CA CYS A 20 -7.44 8.23 10.14
C CYS A 20 -7.57 9.64 9.56
N ALA A 21 -6.78 9.92 8.53
CA ALA A 21 -6.75 11.18 7.79
C ALA A 21 -6.28 10.96 6.35
N SER A 22 -6.40 11.98 5.51
CA SER A 22 -5.84 11.93 4.16
C SER A 22 -4.38 12.38 4.16
N TYR A 23 -3.55 11.68 3.41
CA TYR A 23 -2.10 11.93 3.34
C TYR A 23 -1.62 12.04 1.91
N GLU A 24 -0.61 12.87 1.71
CA GLU A 24 0.27 12.82 0.55
C GLU A 24 1.65 12.38 1.05
N ILE A 25 2.10 11.22 0.59
CA ILE A 25 3.33 10.58 1.08
C ILE A 25 4.32 10.54 -0.06
N SER A 26 5.41 11.29 0.08
CA SER A 26 6.52 11.25 -0.87
C SER A 26 7.41 10.05 -0.58
N SER A 27 7.76 9.31 -1.63
CA SER A 27 8.78 8.27 -1.51
C SER A 27 10.16 8.89 -1.25
N PRO A 28 10.97 8.33 -0.33
CA PRO A 28 12.26 8.92 0.03
C PRO A 28 13.28 8.93 -1.10
N ASN A 29 13.28 7.88 -1.92
CA ASN A 29 14.33 7.59 -2.90
C ASN A 29 13.80 7.42 -4.33
N TRP A 30 12.50 7.67 -4.54
CA TRP A 30 11.85 7.53 -5.84
C TRP A 30 11.00 8.78 -6.11
N PRO A 31 10.98 9.33 -7.34
CA PRO A 31 10.28 10.56 -7.65
C PRO A 31 8.76 10.35 -7.83
N VAL A 32 8.13 9.66 -6.88
CA VAL A 32 6.68 9.41 -6.85
C VAL A 32 6.13 9.72 -5.47
N SER A 33 4.99 10.41 -5.47
CA SER A 33 4.12 10.56 -4.30
C SER A 33 2.91 9.66 -4.44
N VAL A 34 2.46 9.12 -3.30
CA VAL A 34 1.16 8.46 -3.21
C VAL A 34 0.20 9.31 -2.40
N TYR A 35 -1.06 9.27 -2.77
CA TYR A 35 -2.12 9.92 -2.02
C TYR A 35 -2.98 8.84 -1.35
N LEU A 36 -3.09 8.92 -0.03
CA LEU A 36 -4.02 8.10 0.75
C LEU A 36 -5.24 8.95 1.08
N HIS A 37 -6.36 8.64 0.44
CA HIS A 37 -7.63 9.26 0.75
C HIS A 37 -8.28 8.55 1.93
N TYR A 38 -8.62 9.27 2.99
CA TYR A 38 -9.42 8.71 4.08
C TYR A 38 -10.85 8.44 3.63
N VAL A 39 -11.34 7.22 3.88
CA VAL A 39 -12.71 6.82 3.55
C VAL A 39 -13.57 6.77 4.80
N PHE A 40 -13.18 5.94 5.79
CA PHE A 40 -13.88 5.82 7.07
C PHE A 40 -13.01 5.09 8.11
N GLU A 41 -13.45 5.10 9.36
CA GLU A 41 -12.87 4.35 10.47
C GLU A 41 -13.70 3.09 10.71
N PRO A 42 -13.23 1.89 10.32
CA PRO A 42 -13.86 0.63 10.73
C PRO A 42 -13.84 0.44 12.26
N PRO A 43 -14.66 -0.49 12.79
CA PRO A 43 -14.65 -0.83 14.21
C PRO A 43 -13.24 -1.16 14.72
N HIS A 44 -12.97 -0.83 15.98
CA HIS A 44 -11.70 -1.06 16.70
C HIS A 44 -10.52 -0.13 16.35
N GLY A 45 -10.79 1.06 15.79
CA GLY A 45 -9.77 2.13 15.68
C GLY A 45 -8.76 1.94 14.56
N ASP A 46 -9.11 1.13 13.55
CA ASP A 46 -8.39 1.03 12.29
C ASP A 46 -8.89 2.07 11.30
N CYS A 47 -8.09 2.38 10.28
CA CYS A 47 -8.46 3.32 9.23
C CYS A 47 -8.64 2.59 7.90
N CYS A 48 -9.67 2.93 7.14
CA CYS A 48 -9.85 2.45 5.77
C CYS A 48 -9.58 3.61 4.80
N GLN A 49 -8.62 3.40 3.91
CA GLN A 49 -8.09 4.42 3.00
C GLN A 49 -8.01 3.91 1.57
N GLN A 50 -8.18 4.81 0.61
CA GLN A 50 -7.98 4.52 -0.81
C GLN A 50 -6.60 5.03 -1.23
N LEU A 51 -5.79 4.15 -1.82
CA LEU A 51 -4.46 4.51 -2.32
C LEU A 51 -4.54 4.97 -3.76
N LEU A 52 -3.95 6.13 -4.03
CA LEU A 52 -3.72 6.66 -5.36
C LEU A 52 -2.21 6.73 -5.60
N ALA A 53 -1.74 6.10 -6.66
CA ALA A 53 -0.34 6.14 -7.10
C ALA A 53 -0.31 6.49 -8.59
N ASN A 54 0.51 7.44 -9.00
CA ASN A 54 0.60 7.90 -10.40
C ASN A 54 -0.77 8.25 -11.03
N HIS A 55 -1.63 8.95 -10.27
CA HIS A 55 -3.01 9.28 -10.67
C HIS A 55 -3.94 8.07 -10.91
N GLN A 56 -3.53 6.87 -10.50
CA GLN A 56 -4.33 5.66 -10.60
C GLN A 56 -4.73 5.20 -9.20
N ILE A 57 -5.99 4.82 -9.06
CA ILE A 57 -6.53 4.30 -7.81
C ILE A 57 -6.21 2.82 -7.73
N LEU A 58 -5.53 2.38 -6.67
CA LEU A 58 -5.37 0.97 -6.36
C LEU A 58 -6.75 0.32 -6.15
N PRO A 59 -7.06 -0.82 -6.80
CA PRO A 59 -8.27 -1.57 -6.50
C PRO A 59 -8.35 -1.99 -5.03
N GLY A 60 -9.52 -1.86 -4.42
CA GLY A 60 -9.73 -2.15 -3.00
C GLY A 60 -9.31 -1.00 -2.09
N TYR A 61 -8.97 -1.34 -0.84
CA TYR A 61 -8.72 -0.38 0.22
C TYR A 61 -7.54 -0.80 1.09
N ILE A 62 -6.71 0.17 1.45
CA ILE A 62 -5.69 0.01 2.49
C ILE A 62 -6.40 0.02 3.84
N TRP A 63 -6.11 -0.99 4.65
CA TRP A 63 -6.70 -1.17 5.97
C TRP A 63 -5.66 -1.03 7.06
N GLY A 64 -5.97 -0.24 8.09
CA GLY A 64 -5.13 -0.05 9.25
C GLY A 64 -4.28 1.22 9.14
N ASN A 65 -3.16 1.22 9.85
CA ASN A 65 -2.35 2.41 10.08
C ASN A 65 -0.85 2.19 9.80
N GLU A 66 -0.47 1.05 9.25
CA GLU A 66 0.94 0.72 8.99
C GLU A 66 1.19 0.60 7.49
N LEU A 67 2.16 1.38 7.01
CA LEU A 67 2.71 1.26 5.67
C LEU A 67 4.18 0.86 5.78
N TYR A 68 4.64 0.03 4.86
CA TYR A 68 6.02 -0.42 4.78
C TYR A 68 6.59 -0.08 3.41
N TRP A 69 7.72 0.61 3.38
CA TRP A 69 8.37 1.05 2.15
C TRP A 69 9.65 0.26 1.88
N ALA A 70 9.91 -0.07 0.61
CA ALA A 70 11.17 -0.69 0.23
C ALA A 70 12.30 0.36 0.22
N PRO A 71 13.55 -0.03 0.49
CA PRO A 71 14.69 0.90 0.54
C PRO A 71 14.86 1.72 -0.75
N CYS A 72 14.56 1.11 -1.90
CA CYS A 72 14.65 1.74 -3.20
C CYS A 72 13.55 2.79 -3.45
N GLY A 73 12.58 2.94 -2.56
CA GLY A 73 11.47 3.88 -2.74
C GLY A 73 10.40 3.43 -3.75
N ARG A 74 10.61 2.35 -4.50
CA ARG A 74 9.71 1.90 -5.57
C ARG A 74 8.52 1.08 -5.08
N TYR A 75 8.69 0.31 -4.01
CA TYR A 75 7.66 -0.62 -3.55
C TYR A 75 7.07 -0.20 -2.21
N LEU A 76 5.75 -0.34 -2.10
CA LEU A 76 4.96 -0.07 -0.90
C LEU A 76 4.15 -1.33 -0.55
N SER A 77 4.16 -1.76 0.71
CA SER A 77 3.19 -2.74 1.20
C SER A 77 2.38 -2.21 2.36
N ALA A 78 1.18 -2.76 2.49
CA ALA A 78 0.24 -2.47 3.56
C ALA A 78 -0.76 -3.61 3.70
N ASP A 79 -1.52 -3.58 4.79
CA ASP A 79 -2.71 -4.39 4.93
C ASP A 79 -3.80 -3.85 3.98
N TRP A 80 -4.55 -4.75 3.35
CA TRP A 80 -5.43 -4.46 2.22
C TRP A 80 -6.66 -5.35 2.23
N THR A 81 -7.77 -4.84 1.70
CA THR A 81 -8.98 -5.61 1.40
C THR A 81 -9.48 -5.27 0.00
N GLY A 82 -10.04 -6.25 -0.70
CA GLY A 82 -10.70 -6.01 -1.99
C GLY A 82 -12.03 -5.26 -1.85
N ASP A 83 -12.65 -5.29 -0.67
CA ASP A 83 -13.94 -4.68 -0.37
C ASP A 83 -13.90 -3.99 0.99
N LYS A 84 -14.36 -2.73 1.05
CA LYS A 84 -14.43 -1.93 2.28
C LYS A 84 -15.29 -2.57 3.37
N ASP A 85 -16.28 -3.37 2.99
CA ASP A 85 -17.21 -4.01 3.92
C ASP A 85 -16.72 -5.42 4.33
N SER A 86 -15.62 -5.89 3.75
CA SER A 86 -15.01 -7.19 4.06
C SER A 86 -14.04 -7.10 5.23
N LEU A 87 -14.13 -8.08 6.14
CA LEU A 87 -13.16 -8.29 7.21
C LEU A 87 -11.98 -9.19 6.79
N ASP A 88 -11.96 -9.68 5.55
CA ASP A 88 -10.85 -10.47 5.00
C ASP A 88 -9.65 -9.56 4.68
N ARG A 89 -8.78 -9.37 5.67
CA ARG A 89 -7.56 -8.58 5.53
C ARG A 89 -6.44 -9.43 4.94
N ARG A 90 -5.82 -8.89 3.91
CA ARG A 90 -4.69 -9.47 3.18
C ARG A 90 -3.53 -8.47 3.15
N GLY A 91 -2.40 -8.88 2.60
CA GLY A 91 -1.30 -7.97 2.28
C GLY A 91 -1.38 -7.57 0.81
N VAL A 92 -1.03 -6.33 0.50
CA VAL A 92 -0.77 -5.88 -0.86
C VAL A 92 0.68 -5.43 -0.98
N LEU A 93 1.30 -5.70 -2.12
CA LEU A 93 2.54 -5.07 -2.55
C LEU A 93 2.26 -4.26 -3.80
N VAL A 94 2.62 -2.98 -3.80
CA VAL A 94 2.41 -2.04 -4.89
C VAL A 94 3.77 -1.68 -5.49
N ASP A 95 3.89 -1.81 -6.81
CA ASP A 95 4.99 -1.26 -7.60
C ASP A 95 4.57 0.12 -8.11
N LEU A 96 5.20 1.15 -7.54
CA LEU A 96 4.90 2.55 -7.84
C LEU A 96 5.53 3.01 -9.15
N ALA A 97 6.46 2.27 -9.75
CA ALA A 97 7.03 2.64 -11.05
C ALA A 97 6.08 2.21 -12.19
N GLU A 98 5.57 0.99 -12.10
CA GLU A 98 4.76 0.37 -13.17
C GLU A 98 3.26 0.49 -12.93
N SER A 99 2.85 1.07 -11.80
CA SER A 99 1.46 1.09 -11.34
C SER A 99 0.83 -0.31 -11.37
N ASN A 100 1.51 -1.26 -10.75
CA ASN A 100 1.06 -2.64 -10.60
C ASN A 100 0.92 -2.99 -9.13
N TYR A 101 0.14 -4.02 -8.83
CA TYR A 101 0.02 -4.56 -7.49
C TYR A 101 -0.01 -6.08 -7.46
N LEU A 102 0.36 -6.65 -6.33
CA LEU A 102 0.37 -8.06 -6.03
C LEU A 102 -0.44 -8.31 -4.75
N ASP A 103 -1.47 -9.16 -4.84
CA ASP A 103 -2.17 -9.69 -3.67
C ASP A 103 -1.31 -10.77 -3.03
N LEU A 104 -0.90 -10.56 -1.78
CA LEU A 104 -0.02 -11.45 -1.04
C LEU A 104 -0.79 -12.57 -0.30
N GLY A 105 -2.13 -12.50 -0.31
CA GLY A 105 -3.07 -13.42 0.33
C GLY A 105 -3.06 -13.41 1.86
N LYS A 106 -1.98 -12.93 2.48
CA LYS A 106 -1.82 -12.70 3.92
C LYS A 106 -1.07 -11.41 4.14
N ASN A 107 -1.33 -10.75 5.27
CA ASN A 107 -0.59 -9.56 5.70
C ASN A 107 0.91 -9.81 5.63
N PHE A 108 1.64 -8.82 5.16
CA PHE A 108 3.08 -8.89 4.94
C PHE A 108 3.68 -7.62 5.54
N ARG A 109 4.45 -7.80 6.62
CA ARG A 109 5.04 -6.74 7.42
C ARG A 109 6.55 -6.78 7.27
N ALA A 110 7.19 -5.63 7.40
CA ALA A 110 8.64 -5.44 7.24
C ALA A 110 9.14 -5.80 5.83
N MET A 111 9.73 -4.84 5.14
CA MET A 111 10.20 -5.05 3.77
C MET A 111 11.71 -4.84 3.69
N LYS A 112 12.42 -5.93 3.40
CA LYS A 112 13.80 -5.87 2.91
C LYS A 112 13.78 -6.27 1.44
N LEU A 113 14.43 -5.49 0.58
CA LEU A 113 14.61 -5.84 -0.82
C LEU A 113 16.07 -6.09 -1.10
N GLU A 114 16.41 -7.32 -1.50
CA GLU A 114 17.76 -7.73 -1.92
C GLU A 114 17.63 -8.59 -3.17
N ASP A 115 18.46 -8.34 -4.18
CA ASP A 115 18.51 -9.13 -5.43
C ASP A 115 17.14 -9.42 -6.05
N ASN A 116 16.25 -8.42 -6.09
CA ASN A 116 14.87 -8.51 -6.57
C ASN A 116 13.97 -9.50 -5.81
N VAL A 117 14.35 -9.83 -4.57
CA VAL A 117 13.55 -10.62 -3.64
C VAL A 117 13.11 -9.74 -2.48
N LEU A 118 11.81 -9.57 -2.36
CA LEU A 118 11.21 -8.93 -1.20
C LEU A 118 11.11 -9.95 -0.07
N THR A 119 11.75 -9.65 1.05
CA THR A 119 11.69 -10.44 2.27
C THR A 119 10.91 -9.68 3.33
N GLY A 120 9.97 -10.37 3.96
CA GLY A 120 9.16 -9.83 5.05
C GLY A 120 8.60 -10.92 5.93
N VAL A 121 7.76 -10.54 6.87
CA VAL A 121 7.19 -11.41 7.90
C VAL A 121 5.67 -11.38 7.77
N ASP A 122 5.04 -12.54 7.66
CA ASP A 122 3.58 -12.60 7.65
C ASP A 122 2.97 -12.44 9.04
N SER A 123 1.64 -12.34 9.12
CA SER A 123 0.90 -12.23 10.37
C SER A 123 1.15 -13.39 11.36
N GLY A 124 1.64 -14.54 10.88
CA GLY A 124 2.03 -15.68 11.71
C GLY A 124 3.49 -15.66 12.17
N GLY A 125 4.23 -14.58 11.91
CA GLY A 125 5.64 -14.48 12.25
C GLY A 125 6.57 -15.23 11.30
N LYS A 126 6.07 -15.77 10.18
CA LYS A 126 6.89 -16.53 9.24
C LYS A 126 7.54 -15.61 8.22
N ILE A 127 8.83 -15.83 7.97
CA ILE A 127 9.55 -15.13 6.92
C ILE A 127 9.02 -15.59 5.55
N LYS A 128 8.61 -14.64 4.73
CA LYS A 128 8.23 -14.84 3.33
C LYS A 128 9.22 -14.14 2.41
N LYS A 129 9.53 -14.79 1.28
CA LYS A 129 10.37 -14.28 0.21
C LYS A 129 9.58 -14.25 -1.08
N ILE A 130 9.51 -13.11 -1.74
CA ILE A 130 8.72 -12.88 -2.95
C ILE A 130 9.65 -12.37 -4.04
N PRO A 131 9.93 -13.18 -5.08
CA PRO A 131 10.65 -12.71 -6.26
C PRO A 131 9.79 -11.72 -7.05
N ILE A 132 10.25 -10.48 -7.18
CA ILE A 132 9.46 -9.39 -7.76
C ILE A 132 9.32 -9.55 -9.28
N HIS A 133 10.38 -9.95 -10.00
CA HIS A 133 10.36 -10.04 -11.46
C HIS A 133 9.92 -11.39 -12.05
N ALA A 134 9.83 -12.45 -11.24
CA ALA A 134 9.42 -13.78 -11.71
C ALA A 134 7.91 -14.04 -11.54
N SER A 135 7.19 -13.08 -10.97
CA SER A 135 5.78 -13.21 -10.62
C SER A 135 4.90 -12.80 -11.81
N ASN A 136 4.32 -13.78 -12.52
CA ASN A 136 3.20 -13.51 -13.45
C ASN A 136 1.92 -13.05 -12.73
N ALA A 137 1.96 -12.85 -11.41
CA ALA A 137 0.82 -12.51 -10.57
C ALA A 137 0.63 -10.99 -10.37
N TRP A 138 1.50 -10.14 -10.94
CA TRP A 138 1.29 -8.70 -10.96
C TRP A 138 0.03 -8.35 -11.75
N LYS A 139 -0.80 -7.52 -11.15
CA LYS A 139 -2.02 -6.98 -11.75
C LYS A 139 -1.83 -5.50 -12.00
N SER A 140 -2.26 -5.02 -13.16
CA SER A 140 -2.20 -3.59 -13.46
C SER A 140 -3.30 -2.83 -12.73
N ILE A 141 -2.92 -1.73 -12.09
CA ILE A 141 -3.86 -0.78 -11.48
C ILE A 141 -4.76 -0.15 -12.55
N ALA A 142 -4.24 0.05 -13.76
CA ALA A 142 -4.97 0.66 -14.88
C ALA A 142 -6.08 -0.22 -15.49
N SER A 143 -6.10 -1.52 -15.19
CA SER A 143 -6.95 -2.49 -15.89
C SER A 143 -8.38 -2.65 -15.33
N GLN A 144 -8.78 -1.85 -14.33
CA GLN A 144 -10.11 -1.95 -13.74
C GLN A 144 -10.88 -0.64 -13.91
N ASP A 145 -12.10 -0.75 -14.44
CA ASP A 145 -13.11 0.31 -14.54
C ASP A 145 -13.48 0.82 -13.15
N LEU A 146 -12.59 1.62 -12.56
CA LEU A 146 -12.87 2.33 -11.34
C LEU A 146 -13.74 3.52 -11.71
N LYS A 147 -15.03 3.45 -11.33
CA LYS A 147 -15.87 4.64 -11.32
C LYS A 147 -15.16 5.67 -10.45
N PRO A 148 -14.74 6.82 -11.00
CA PRO A 148 -14.13 7.86 -10.19
C PRO A 148 -15.13 8.21 -9.09
N ILE A 149 -14.70 8.10 -7.83
CA ILE A 149 -15.48 8.63 -6.73
C ILE A 149 -15.51 10.14 -6.95
N LYS A 150 -16.68 10.67 -7.30
CA LYS A 150 -16.88 12.11 -7.43
C LYS A 150 -16.68 12.72 -6.04
N PHE A 151 -15.57 13.40 -5.83
CA PHE A 151 -15.39 14.31 -4.71
C PHE A 151 -16.46 15.39 -4.83
N LYS A 152 -17.42 15.40 -3.90
CA LYS A 152 -18.38 16.50 -3.74
C LYS A 152 -17.83 17.53 -2.76
#